data_AF-A0A2M9W6M0-F1
#
_entry.id   AF-A0A2M9W6M0-F1
#
_cell.length_a   1.000
_cell.length_b   1.000
_cell.length_c   1.000
_cell.angle_alpha   90.00
_cell.angle_beta   90.00
_cell.angle_gamma   90.00
#
_symmetry.space_group_name_H-M   'P 1'
#
loop_
_entity.id
_entity.type
_entity.pdbx_description
1 polymer ?
#
loop_
_entity_poly.entity_id
_entity_poly.type
_entity_poly.pdbx_seq_one_letter_code
_entity_poly.pdbx_strand_id
1 'polypeptide(L)'
;MASYTIRVELNSPTPDAQSELLYIMLEHGFSRCVVCEKGKTFVLPSNEFVYVGYENLRTLTDRVATLIDSFSPNPLVLVTQSAERCWSGLNGVKLA
;
A
#
# COMPACT_ATOMS: atom_id res chain seq x y z
N MET A 1 3.83 -16.02 -6.27
CA MET A 1 3.01 -14.83 -5.98
C MET A 1 3.69 -13.65 -6.62
N ALA A 2 2.93 -12.77 -7.27
CA ALA A 2 3.46 -11.51 -7.78
C ALA A 2 3.52 -10.48 -6.65
N SER A 3 4.46 -9.54 -6.75
CA SER A 3 4.53 -8.42 -5.83
C SER A 3 4.05 -7.15 -6.50
N TYR A 4 3.32 -6.33 -5.75
CA TYR A 4 2.72 -5.10 -6.22
C TYR A 4 3.16 -3.93 -5.34
N THR A 5 3.23 -2.76 -5.96
CA THR A 5 3.22 -1.47 -5.26
C THR A 5 1.89 -0.80 -5.55
N ILE A 6 1.24 -0.34 -4.50
CA ILE A 6 -0.07 0.32 -4.54
C ILE A 6 0.15 1.73 -4.04
N ARG A 7 -0.26 2.72 -4.83
CA ARG A 7 -0.31 4.12 -4.42
C ARG A 7 -1.75 4.60 -4.41
N VAL A 8 -2.10 5.30 -3.34
CA VAL A 8 -3.44 5.85 -3.13
C VAL A 8 -3.36 7.36 -2.94
N GLU A 9 -4.28 8.09 -3.54
CA GLU A 9 -4.57 9.47 -3.14
C GLU A 9 -6.05 9.61 -2.80
N LEU A 10 -6.33 10.06 -1.58
CA LEU A 10 -7.68 10.30 -1.09
C LEU A 10 -8.22 11.61 -1.68
N ASN A 11 -9.50 11.63 -1.99
CA ASN A 11 -10.19 12.86 -2.31
C ASN A 11 -10.43 13.65 -1.01
N SER A 12 -9.96 14.90 -0.95
CA SER A 12 -10.01 15.75 0.26
C SER A 12 -9.42 15.11 1.53
N PRO A 13 -8.10 14.86 1.58
CA PRO A 13 -7.47 14.14 2.69
C PRO A 13 -7.55 14.90 4.03
N THR A 14 -8.09 14.24 5.05
CA THR A 14 -8.06 14.68 6.46
C THR A 14 -7.17 13.72 7.29
N PRO A 15 -6.69 14.13 8.48
CA PRO A 15 -5.93 13.23 9.36
C PRO A 15 -6.69 11.93 9.69
N ASP A 16 -8.01 12.02 9.88
CA ASP A 16 -8.86 10.87 10.17
C ASP A 16 -8.96 9.95 8.95
N ALA A 17 -9.20 10.49 7.76
CA ALA A 17 -9.27 9.71 6.52
C ALA A 17 -7.92 9.05 6.18
N GLN A 18 -6.79 9.68 6.53
CA GLN A 18 -5.46 9.09 6.38
C GLN A 18 -5.23 7.94 7.36
N SER A 19 -5.75 8.06 8.58
CA SER A 19 -5.69 6.99 9.59
C SER A 19 -6.55 5.80 9.18
N GLU A 20 -7.75 6.07 8.67
CA GLU A 20 -8.67 5.07 8.12
C GLU A 20 -8.06 4.34 6.92
N LEU A 21 -7.44 5.08 5.98
CA LEU A 21 -6.71 4.47 4.86
C LEU A 21 -5.61 3.52 5.34
N LEU A 22 -4.82 3.91 6.33
CA LEU A 22 -3.79 3.04 6.87
C LEU A 22 -4.42 1.77 7.47
N TYR A 23 -5.44 1.93 8.31
CA TYR A 23 -6.11 0.83 9.00
C TYR A 23 -6.69 -0.19 8.01
N ILE A 24 -7.53 0.27 7.08
CA ILE A 24 -8.22 -0.62 6.12
C ILE A 24 -7.22 -1.35 5.21
N MET A 25 -6.14 -0.67 4.80
CA MET A 25 -5.12 -1.30 3.97
C MET A 25 -4.40 -2.42 4.76
N LEU A 26 -4.06 -2.17 6.03
CA LEU A 26 -3.43 -3.19 6.86
C LEU A 26 -4.36 -4.39 7.13
N GLU A 27 -5.63 -4.14 7.44
CA GLU A 27 -6.62 -5.21 7.67
C GLU A 27 -6.83 -6.10 6.44
N HIS A 28 -6.75 -5.53 5.24
CA HIS A 28 -6.91 -6.24 3.98
C HIS A 28 -5.60 -6.82 3.41
N GLY A 29 -4.56 -6.95 4.25
CA GLY A 29 -3.33 -7.65 3.94
C GLY A 29 -2.33 -6.85 3.09
N PHE A 30 -2.53 -5.54 2.96
CA PHE A 30 -1.53 -4.65 2.40
C PHE A 30 -0.55 -4.23 3.50
N SER A 31 0.71 -4.00 3.14
CA SER A 31 1.75 -3.58 4.08
C SER A 31 2.30 -2.22 3.71
N ARG A 32 2.53 -1.36 4.71
CA ARG A 32 3.27 -0.10 4.53
C ARG A 32 4.79 -0.28 4.65
N CYS A 33 5.24 -1.52 4.78
CA CYS A 33 6.65 -1.85 4.97
C CYS A 33 7.14 -2.84 3.92
N VAL A 34 8.40 -2.69 3.53
CA VAL A 34 9.16 -3.67 2.75
C VAL A 34 10.22 -4.32 3.63
N VAL A 35 10.43 -5.62 3.43
CA VAL A 35 11.46 -6.41 4.11
C VAL A 35 12.58 -6.69 3.11
N CYS A 36 13.82 -6.38 3.48
CA CYS A 36 14.99 -6.74 2.66
C CYS A 36 15.49 -8.15 3.01
N GLU A 37 16.36 -8.70 2.16
CA GLU A 37 16.93 -10.05 2.33
C GLU A 37 17.60 -10.30 3.69
N LYS A 38 18.08 -9.24 4.36
CA LYS A 38 18.70 -9.31 5.70
C LYS A 38 17.69 -9.19 6.85
N GLY A 39 16.39 -9.32 6.57
CA GLY A 39 15.31 -9.22 7.56
C GLY A 39 15.06 -7.81 8.09
N LYS A 40 15.70 -6.77 7.54
CA LYS A 40 15.44 -5.38 7.95
C LYS A 40 14.17 -4.88 7.29
N THR A 41 13.33 -4.23 8.08
CA THR A 41 12.04 -3.68 7.66
C THR A 41 12.16 -2.17 7.49
N PHE A 42 11.61 -1.64 6.39
CA PHE A 42 11.62 -0.22 6.07
C PHE A 42 10.21 0.27 5.75
N VAL A 43 9.86 1.46 6.22
CA VAL A 43 8.56 2.10 5.91
C VAL A 43 8.61 2.72 4.53
N LEU A 44 7.59 2.46 3.73
CA LEU A 44 7.38 3.10 2.43
C LEU A 44 6.97 4.58 2.58
N PRO A 45 7.08 5.36 1.49
CA PRO A 45 6.51 6.70 1.43
C PRO A 45 5.02 6.71 1.83
N SER A 46 4.53 7.91 2.16
CA SER A 46 3.11 8.08 2.48
C SER A 46 2.21 7.61 1.34
N ASN A 47 1.12 6.96 1.72
CA ASN A 47 0.10 6.38 0.84
C ASN A 47 0.63 5.34 -0.16
N GLU A 48 1.83 4.80 0.08
CA GLU A 48 2.34 3.64 -0.63
C GLU A 48 2.24 2.39 0.22
N PHE A 49 1.81 1.33 -0.43
CA PHE A 49 1.63 0.01 0.17
C PHE A 49 2.17 -1.06 -0.77
N VAL A 50 2.45 -2.22 -0.21
CA VAL A 50 2.83 -3.41 -0.97
C VAL A 50 1.86 -4.54 -0.69
N TYR A 51 1.65 -5.34 -1.72
CA TYR A 51 0.86 -6.57 -1.65
C TYR A 51 1.63 -7.68 -2.35
N VAL A 52 1.51 -8.90 -1.83
CA VAL A 52 2.03 -10.10 -2.47
C VAL A 52 0.86 -11.06 -2.59
N GLY A 53 0.55 -11.49 -3.81
CA GLY A 53 -0.65 -12.26 -4.09
C GLY A 53 -0.64 -12.99 -5.43
N TYR A 54 -1.79 -13.57 -5.78
CA TYR A 54 -2.03 -14.25 -7.06
C TYR A 54 -3.06 -13.52 -7.93
N GLU A 55 -3.64 -12.43 -7.44
CA GLU A 55 -4.58 -11.60 -8.18
C GLU A 55 -3.92 -10.95 -9.39
N ASN A 56 -4.70 -10.72 -10.45
CA ASN A 56 -4.23 -9.90 -11.57
C ASN A 56 -4.36 -8.40 -11.24
N LEU A 57 -3.68 -7.56 -12.01
CA LEU A 57 -3.63 -6.10 -11.81
C LEU A 57 -5.00 -5.42 -11.78
N ARG A 58 -5.92 -5.80 -12.67
CA ARG A 58 -7.25 -5.18 -12.78
C ARG A 58 -8.07 -5.49 -11.52
N THR A 59 -8.15 -6.76 -11.15
CA THR A 59 -8.88 -7.21 -9.96
C THR A 59 -8.33 -6.55 -8.69
N LEU A 60 -7.00 -6.46 -8.55
CA LEU A 60 -6.39 -5.81 -7.39
C LEU A 60 -6.68 -4.31 -7.35
N THR A 61 -6.61 -3.62 -8.50
CA THR A 61 -6.93 -2.19 -8.60
C THR A 61 -8.38 -1.93 -8.21
N ASP A 62 -9.32 -2.69 -8.77
CA ASP A 62 -10.75 -2.54 -8.51
C ASP A 62 -11.08 -2.83 -7.04
N ARG A 63 -10.41 -3.83 -6.43
CA ARG A 63 -10.53 -4.13 -5.00
C ARG A 63 -10.09 -2.96 -4.14
N VAL A 64 -8.89 -2.42 -4.38
CA VAL A 64 -8.35 -1.29 -3.62
C VAL A 64 -9.26 -0.07 -3.75
N ALA A 65 -9.70 0.26 -4.97
CA ALA A 65 -10.62 1.37 -5.21
C ALA A 65 -11.93 1.18 -4.45
N THR A 66 -12.54 -0.01 -4.53
CA THR A 66 -13.80 -0.32 -3.83
C THR A 66 -13.68 -0.22 -2.31
N LEU A 67 -12.56 -0.70 -1.74
CA LEU A 67 -12.32 -0.61 -0.30
C LEU A 67 -12.27 0.85 0.16
N ILE A 68 -11.56 1.70 -0.57
CA ILE A 68 -11.32 3.09 -0.17
C ILE A 68 -12.54 3.98 -0.43
N ASP A 69 -13.28 3.70 -1.51
CA ASP A 69 -14.48 4.47 -1.89
C ASP A 69 -15.55 4.47 -0.78
N SER A 70 -15.55 3.46 0.10
CA SER A 70 -16.45 3.37 1.26
C SER A 70 -16.35 4.53 2.26
N PHE A 71 -15.18 5.19 2.36
CA PHE A 71 -14.96 6.33 3.27
C PHE A 71 -14.32 7.55 2.59
N SER A 72 -13.75 7.41 1.40
CA SER A 72 -13.22 8.53 0.60
C SER A 72 -13.65 8.36 -0.86
N PRO A 73 -14.75 9.02 -1.27
CA PRO A 73 -15.32 8.85 -2.59
C PRO A 73 -14.38 9.30 -3.71
N ASN A 74 -14.34 8.52 -4.80
CA ASN A 74 -13.48 8.73 -5.97
C ASN A 74 -11.98 8.77 -5.63
N PRO A 75 -11.42 7.74 -4.97
CA PRO A 75 -10.00 7.70 -4.68
C PRO A 75 -9.19 7.51 -5.97
N LEU A 76 -7.98 8.07 -6.02
CA LEU A 76 -7.04 7.78 -7.08
C LEU A 76 -6.18 6.58 -6.68
N VAL A 77 -6.21 5.52 -7.48
CA VAL A 77 -5.49 4.28 -7.20
C VAL A 77 -4.58 3.94 -8.38
N LEU A 78 -3.29 3.74 -8.09
CA LEU A 78 -2.31 3.22 -9.03
C LEU A 78 -1.72 1.92 -8.47
N VAL A 79 -1.82 0.83 -9.24
CA VAL A 79 -1.20 -0.45 -8.91
C VAL A 79 -0.19 -0.81 -9.98
N THR A 80 1.04 -1.11 -9.55
CA THR A 80 2.11 -1.60 -10.42
C THR A 80 2.58 -2.97 -9.96
N GLN A 81 2.75 -3.89 -10.91
CA GLN A 81 3.38 -5.17 -10.63
C GLN A 81 4.90 -5.00 -10.73
N SER A 82 5.62 -5.39 -9.69
CA SER A 82 7.07 -5.27 -9.62
C SER A 82 7.74 -6.60 -9.98
N ALA A 83 8.55 -6.59 -11.03
CA ALA A 83 9.57 -7.61 -11.23
C ALA A 83 10.75 -7.40 -10.25
N GLU A 84 11.11 -6.13 -10.02
CA GLU A 84 12.16 -5.71 -9.10
C GLU A 84 11.76 -4.40 -8.40
N ARG A 85 12.40 -4.08 -7.27
CA ARG A 85 12.28 -2.79 -6.56
C ARG A 85 13.62 -2.36 -6.01
N CYS A 86 13.85 -1.05 -6.03
CA CYS A 86 14.96 -0.41 -5.35
C CYS A 86 14.45 0.87 -4.68
N TRP A 87 15.06 1.25 -3.56
CA TRP A 87 14.70 2.44 -2.81
C TRP A 87 15.94 3.02 -2.12
N SER A 88 15.86 4.29 -1.75
CA SER A 88 16.89 4.98 -1.00
C SER A 88 16.23 5.95 -0.01
N GLY A 89 16.86 6.14 1.16
CA GLY A 89 16.38 7.11 2.16
C GLY A 89 15.16 6.68 2.99
N LEU A 90 14.70 5.43 2.89
CA LEU A 90 13.60 4.93 3.72
C LEU A 90 14.04 4.72 5.19
N ASN A 91 13.13 5.00 6.11
CA ASN A 91 13.36 4.83 7.54
C ASN A 91 13.18 3.36 7.95
N GLY A 92 14.16 2.81 8.66
CA GLY A 92 14.08 1.46 9.22
C GLY A 92 13.16 1.41 10.44
N VAL A 93 12.42 0.29 10.58
CA VAL A 93 11.56 0.01 11.74
C VAL A 93 12.19 -1.10 12.57
N LYS A 94 12.27 -0.90 13.89
CA LYS A 94 12.50 -2.01 14.81
C LYS A 94 11.13 -2.60 15.17
N LEU A 95 10.87 -3.82 14.71
CA LEU A 95 9.78 -4.61 15.27
C LEU A 95 10.21 -4.96 16.70
N ALA A 96 9.45 -4.47 17.68
CA ALA A 96 9.66 -4.77 19.10
C ALA A 96 9.29 -6.23 19.40
#